data_AF-A0A1V6FMN8-F1
#
_entry.id   AF-A0A1V6FMN8-F1
#
_cell.length_a   1.000
_cell.length_b   1.000
_cell.length_c   1.000
_cell.angle_alpha   90.00
_cell.angle_beta   90.00
_cell.angle_gamma   90.00
#
_symmetry.space_group_name_H-M   'P 1'
#
loop_
_entity.id
_entity.type
_entity.pdbx_description
1 polymer ?
#
loop_
_entity_poly.entity_id
_entity_poly.type
_entity_poly.pdbx_seq_one_letter_code
_entity_poly.pdbx_strand_id
1 'polypeptide(L)'
;MRKGDGGYTYFVPDVAYHIAKWERGFTKVVNIQGTDHHGTIARVRAGLQAASVGIPEGYPDYVLHTMVRVVKGGEEVKISKRAGSYVTLRDLIEWTSTDAVRFFLLSRKPDTEYTFDVDLAVQKNNDNPVYYVQYAHARICSVLAAWGGDASELGETDLSPLDSPAAQTLMLALAKYPEMLTAAAQDNAPHDVTFYLRDLAATYHSYYDAERILVDDEAIKRARLALIAATAQVLHNGLAVLGVSAPNRM
;
A
#
# COMPACT_ATOMS: atom_id res chain seq x y z
N MET A 1 -16.33 33.10 11.02
CA MET A 1 -15.03 32.96 10.32
C MET A 1 -14.16 34.21 10.42
N ARG A 2 -14.73 35.40 10.60
CA ARG A 2 -14.00 36.59 11.08
C ARG A 2 -14.01 36.62 12.61
N LYS A 3 -12.88 36.98 13.23
CA LYS A 3 -12.69 37.15 14.67
C LYS A 3 -13.14 38.56 15.09
N GLY A 4 -13.34 38.76 16.39
CA GLY A 4 -13.71 40.06 16.96
C GLY A 4 -12.65 41.15 16.77
N ASP A 5 -11.39 40.76 16.61
CA ASP A 5 -10.25 41.66 16.29
C ASP A 5 -10.19 42.07 14.81
N GLY A 6 -11.16 41.64 13.99
CA GLY A 6 -11.23 41.92 12.56
C GLY A 6 -10.42 40.96 11.68
N GLY A 7 -9.55 40.12 12.25
CA GLY A 7 -8.79 39.09 11.54
C GLY A 7 -9.64 37.88 11.18
N TYR A 8 -9.08 36.96 10.39
CA TYR A 8 -9.78 35.73 10.00
C TYR A 8 -9.29 34.51 10.79
N THR A 9 -10.16 33.52 10.97
CA THR A 9 -9.78 32.19 11.42
C THR A 9 -9.01 31.45 10.32
N TYR A 10 -8.19 30.46 10.68
CA TYR A 10 -7.48 29.60 9.72
C TYR A 10 -8.41 28.87 8.73
N PHE A 11 -9.70 28.72 9.06
CA PHE A 11 -10.71 28.15 8.16
C PHE A 11 -11.00 28.98 6.90
N VAL A 12 -10.76 30.29 6.92
CA VAL A 12 -11.03 31.14 5.74
C VAL A 12 -10.11 30.77 4.59
N PRO A 13 -8.77 30.69 4.79
CA PRO A 13 -7.85 30.14 3.79
C PRO A 13 -8.26 28.76 3.28
N ASP A 14 -8.66 27.83 4.15
CA ASP A 14 -9.04 26.46 3.74
C ASP A 14 -10.26 26.47 2.82
N VAL A 15 -11.32 27.18 3.19
CA VAL A 15 -12.54 27.31 2.36
C VAL A 15 -12.20 27.98 1.02
N ALA A 16 -11.50 29.11 1.06
CA ALA A 16 -11.13 29.83 -0.16
C ALA A 16 -10.27 28.95 -1.09
N TYR A 17 -9.34 28.17 -0.55
CA TYR A 17 -8.50 27.29 -1.34
C TYR A 17 -9.28 26.12 -1.95
N HIS A 18 -10.26 25.57 -1.24
CA HIS A 18 -11.14 24.53 -1.76
C HIS A 18 -12.09 25.04 -2.86
N ILE A 19 -12.55 26.28 -2.79
CA ILE A 19 -13.27 26.96 -3.88
C ILE A 19 -12.34 27.13 -5.10
N ALA A 20 -11.12 27.63 -4.89
CA ALA A 20 -10.15 27.78 -5.98
C ALA A 20 -9.74 26.44 -6.64
N LYS A 21 -9.74 25.32 -5.90
CA LYS A 21 -9.60 23.97 -6.48
C LYS A 21 -10.80 23.61 -7.34
N TRP A 22 -12.02 23.88 -6.86
CA TRP A 22 -13.24 23.59 -7.58
C TRP A 22 -13.36 24.37 -8.89
N GLU A 23 -13.05 25.67 -8.86
CA GLU A 23 -13.05 26.55 -10.06
C GLU A 23 -12.04 26.10 -11.12
N ARG A 24 -10.96 25.43 -10.71
CA ARG A 24 -9.98 24.80 -11.61
C ARG A 24 -10.42 23.43 -12.14
N GLY A 25 -11.60 22.94 -11.76
CA GLY A 25 -12.17 21.66 -12.21
C GLY A 25 -11.81 20.45 -11.36
N PHE A 26 -11.18 20.62 -10.18
CA PHE A 26 -10.84 19.49 -9.30
C PHE A 26 -12.05 19.06 -8.47
N THR A 27 -12.80 18.08 -8.98
CA THR A 27 -14.02 17.57 -8.35
C THR A 27 -13.78 16.47 -7.31
N LYS A 28 -12.60 15.86 -7.30
CA LYS A 28 -12.12 14.91 -6.27
C LYS A 28 -10.91 15.52 -5.56
N VAL A 29 -11.03 15.74 -4.26
CA VAL A 29 -9.95 16.27 -3.41
C VAL A 29 -9.95 15.50 -2.11
N VAL A 30 -8.80 14.90 -1.78
CA VAL A 30 -8.59 14.14 -0.54
C VAL A 30 -7.62 14.90 0.33
N ASN A 31 -8.08 15.32 1.52
CA ASN A 31 -7.24 15.95 2.52
C ASN A 31 -6.68 14.89 3.47
N ILE A 32 -5.36 14.81 3.59
CA ILE A 32 -4.66 13.89 4.51
C ILE A 32 -4.20 14.71 5.72
N GLN A 33 -4.72 14.40 6.91
CA GLN A 33 -4.48 15.18 8.13
C GLN A 33 -4.36 14.27 9.36
N GLY A 34 -3.94 14.81 10.50
CA GLY A 34 -4.01 14.09 11.77
C GLY A 34 -5.44 14.03 12.34
N THR A 35 -5.75 13.03 13.16
CA THR A 35 -7.07 12.91 13.83
C THR A 35 -7.42 14.07 14.76
N ASP A 36 -6.42 14.82 15.22
CA ASP A 36 -6.57 16.08 15.95
C ASP A 36 -7.28 17.17 15.12
N HIS A 37 -7.34 17.03 13.79
CA HIS A 37 -8.03 17.93 12.87
C HIS A 37 -9.47 17.52 12.53
N HIS A 38 -10.06 16.51 13.19
CA HIS A 38 -11.41 16.04 12.88
C HIS A 38 -12.48 17.16 12.86
N GLY A 39 -12.38 18.14 13.76
CA GLY A 39 -13.29 19.28 13.84
C GLY A 39 -13.23 20.22 12.63
N THR A 40 -12.15 20.17 11.83
CA THR A 40 -11.98 20.95 10.60
C THR A 40 -12.93 20.49 9.49
N ILE A 41 -13.27 19.19 9.45
CA ILE A 41 -14.13 18.60 8.41
C ILE A 41 -15.48 19.33 8.35
N ALA A 42 -16.19 19.37 9.48
CA ALA A 42 -17.51 19.99 9.55
C ALA A 42 -17.44 21.49 9.25
N ARG A 43 -16.39 22.18 9.72
CA ARG A 43 -16.24 23.64 9.58
C ARG A 43 -15.92 24.06 8.15
N VAL A 44 -15.03 23.33 7.47
CA VAL A 44 -14.68 23.60 6.07
C VAL A 44 -15.83 23.26 5.15
N ARG A 45 -16.45 22.08 5.32
CA ARG A 45 -17.65 21.70 4.54
C ARG A 45 -18.78 22.72 4.73
N ALA A 46 -19.07 23.14 5.96
CA ALA A 46 -20.08 24.17 6.21
C ALA A 46 -19.74 25.51 5.54
N GLY A 47 -18.47 25.93 5.56
CA GLY A 47 -18.01 27.13 4.86
C GLY A 47 -18.18 27.06 3.34
N LEU A 48 -17.90 25.89 2.75
CA LEU A 48 -18.09 25.66 1.32
C LEU A 48 -19.56 25.68 0.93
N GLN A 49 -20.43 25.07 1.74
CA GLN A 49 -21.87 25.12 1.51
C GLN A 49 -22.42 26.56 1.66
N ALA A 50 -21.94 27.31 2.65
CA ALA A 50 -22.33 28.71 2.84
C ALA A 50 -21.93 29.61 1.65
N ALA A 51 -20.84 29.28 0.94
CA ALA A 51 -20.40 30.04 -0.23
C ALA A 51 -21.36 29.91 -1.43
N SER A 52 -22.21 28.87 -1.48
CA SER A 52 -23.22 28.67 -2.53
C SER A 52 -22.67 28.69 -3.98
N VAL A 53 -21.46 28.17 -4.19
CA VAL A 53 -20.77 28.14 -5.50
C VAL A 53 -20.92 26.80 -6.25
N GLY A 54 -21.94 26.00 -5.91
CA GLY A 54 -22.24 24.73 -6.59
C GLY A 54 -21.34 23.54 -6.18
N ILE A 55 -20.63 23.63 -5.05
CA ILE A 55 -19.84 22.54 -4.50
C ILE A 55 -20.77 21.55 -3.77
N PRO A 56 -20.75 20.23 -4.10
CA PRO A 56 -21.65 19.25 -3.50
C PRO A 56 -21.36 19.03 -2.01
N GLU A 57 -22.38 18.60 -1.27
CA GLU A 57 -22.21 18.12 0.10
C GLU A 57 -21.22 16.94 0.13
N GLY A 58 -20.36 16.93 1.14
CA GLY A 58 -19.31 15.92 1.27
C GLY A 58 -17.97 16.28 0.63
N TYR A 59 -17.88 17.28 -0.26
CA TYR A 59 -16.58 17.76 -0.72
C TYR A 59 -15.92 18.68 0.35
N PRO A 60 -14.61 18.54 0.62
CA PRO A 60 -13.67 17.52 0.14
C PRO A 60 -13.73 16.23 0.97
N ASP A 61 -13.09 15.18 0.48
CA ASP A 61 -12.82 13.95 1.24
C ASP A 61 -11.70 14.16 2.27
N TYR A 62 -11.69 13.34 3.32
CA TYR A 62 -10.68 13.38 4.37
C TYR A 62 -10.20 11.98 4.72
N VAL A 63 -8.90 11.84 4.92
CA VAL A 63 -8.24 10.68 5.53
C VAL A 63 -7.49 11.18 6.77
N LEU A 64 -7.93 10.73 7.94
CA LEU A 64 -7.37 11.18 9.21
C LEU A 64 -6.46 10.11 9.80
N HIS A 65 -5.18 10.43 9.95
CA HIS A 65 -4.18 9.54 10.53
C HIS A 65 -4.01 9.75 12.03
N THR A 66 -4.00 8.66 12.78
CA THR A 66 -3.62 8.65 14.19
C THR A 66 -2.10 8.78 14.33
N MET A 67 -1.64 9.28 15.48
CA MET A 67 -0.21 9.39 15.78
C MET A 67 0.48 8.03 15.74
N VAL A 68 1.70 8.02 15.17
CA VAL A 68 2.55 6.83 15.12
C VAL A 68 3.56 6.87 16.26
N ARG A 69 3.68 5.77 16.99
CA ARG A 69 4.75 5.54 17.96
C ARG A 69 5.92 4.83 17.27
N VAL A 70 7.15 5.15 17.68
CA VAL A 70 8.35 4.47 17.16
C VAL A 70 9.04 3.73 18.30
N VAL A 71 9.34 2.46 18.08
CA VAL A 71 10.07 1.59 19.03
C VAL A 71 11.35 1.07 18.36
N LYS A 72 12.44 1.06 19.12
CA LYS A 72 13.75 0.53 18.71
C LYS A 72 14.45 -0.05 19.93
N GLY A 73 15.01 -1.26 19.80
CA GLY A 73 15.57 -2.02 20.93
C GLY A 73 14.52 -2.38 21.98
N GLY A 74 13.25 -2.52 21.59
CA GLY A 74 12.13 -2.73 22.51
C GLY A 74 11.71 -1.51 23.35
N GLU A 75 12.36 -0.36 23.19
CA GLU A 75 12.03 0.88 23.89
C GLU A 75 11.43 1.93 22.95
N GLU A 76 10.48 2.73 23.45
CA GLU A 76 9.96 3.87 22.70
C GLU A 76 11.07 4.91 22.49
N VAL A 77 11.26 5.30 21.23
CA VAL A 77 12.18 6.39 20.88
C VAL A 77 11.55 7.72 21.30
N LYS A 78 11.89 8.19 22.49
CA LYS A 78 11.30 9.41 23.07
C LYS A 78 11.71 10.65 22.30
N ILE A 79 10.71 11.42 21.89
CA ILE A 79 10.89 12.78 21.36
C ILE A 79 11.32 13.69 22.53
N SER A 80 12.56 14.19 22.50
CA SER A 80 13.07 15.12 23.51
C SER A 80 12.84 16.56 23.08
N LYS A 81 11.81 17.20 23.68
CA LYS A 81 11.56 18.64 23.52
C LYS A 81 12.70 19.53 24.05
N ARG A 82 13.57 19.02 24.93
CA ARG A 82 14.67 19.79 25.56
C ARG A 82 16.00 19.68 24.80
N ALA A 83 16.23 18.57 24.11
CA ALA A 83 17.41 18.38 23.26
C ALA A 83 17.16 18.72 21.78
N GLY A 84 15.91 19.02 21.41
CA GLY A 84 15.51 19.26 20.02
C GLY A 84 15.47 17.99 19.15
N SER A 85 15.61 16.80 19.74
CA SER A 85 15.56 15.54 18.99
C SER A 85 14.13 15.01 18.89
N TYR A 86 13.59 14.99 17.68
CA TYR A 86 12.37 14.28 17.30
C TYR A 86 12.71 13.24 16.24
N VAL A 87 11.99 12.13 16.21
CA VAL A 87 12.15 11.15 15.13
C VAL A 87 11.54 11.75 13.87
N THR A 88 12.38 11.93 12.86
CA THR A 88 11.96 12.39 11.54
C THR A 88 11.64 11.20 10.64
N LEU A 89 10.91 11.44 9.56
CA LEU A 89 10.75 10.45 8.50
C LEU A 89 12.10 10.04 7.90
N ARG A 90 13.06 10.97 7.85
CA ARG A 90 14.43 10.69 7.39
C ARG A 90 15.12 9.69 8.29
N ASP A 91 15.02 9.85 9.61
CA ASP A 91 15.60 8.92 10.59
C ASP A 91 15.04 7.51 10.39
N LEU A 92 13.72 7.38 10.20
CA LEU A 92 13.11 6.06 9.94
C LEU A 92 13.65 5.42 8.66
N ILE A 93 13.81 6.19 7.58
CA ILE A 93 14.37 5.70 6.32
C ILE A 93 15.83 5.29 6.50
N GLU A 94 16.64 6.10 7.18
CA GLU A 94 18.07 5.84 7.43
C GLU A 94 18.28 4.62 8.34
N TRP A 95 17.40 4.40 9.31
CA TRP A 95 17.47 3.21 10.18
C TRP A 95 16.95 1.95 9.50
N THR A 96 16.11 2.08 8.48
CA THR A 96 15.45 0.95 7.82
C THR A 96 15.66 1.01 6.30
N SER A 97 14.62 1.36 5.54
CA SER A 97 14.65 1.65 4.11
C SER A 97 13.38 2.43 3.72
N THR A 98 13.38 3.07 2.55
CA THR A 98 12.17 3.71 2.02
C THR A 98 11.01 2.73 1.85
N ASP A 99 11.31 1.52 1.38
CA ASP A 99 10.35 0.45 1.16
C ASP A 99 9.71 -0.01 2.47
N ALA A 100 10.51 -0.22 3.51
CA ALA A 100 10.01 -0.59 4.82
C ALA A 100 9.11 0.50 5.38
N VAL A 101 9.55 1.76 5.38
CA VAL A 101 8.74 2.88 5.89
C VAL A 101 7.39 2.97 5.18
N ARG A 102 7.36 2.90 3.84
CA ARG A 102 6.12 2.93 3.07
C ARG A 102 5.21 1.74 3.39
N PHE A 103 5.74 0.52 3.29
CA PHE A 103 4.94 -0.68 3.46
C PHE A 103 4.34 -0.77 4.87
N PHE A 104 5.14 -0.52 5.91
CA PHE A 104 4.67 -0.59 7.29
C PHE A 104 3.63 0.48 7.61
N LEU A 105 3.85 1.74 7.23
CA LEU A 105 2.88 2.81 7.48
C LEU A 105 1.59 2.64 6.67
N LEU A 106 1.68 2.11 5.46
CA LEU A 106 0.50 1.79 4.65
C LEU A 106 -0.21 0.53 5.12
N SER A 107 0.43 -0.35 5.88
CA SER A 107 -0.15 -1.63 6.34
C SER A 107 -1.18 -1.51 7.47
N ARG A 108 -1.66 -0.30 7.76
CA ARG A 108 -2.61 -0.03 8.84
C ARG A 108 -3.69 0.92 8.37
N LYS A 109 -4.88 0.76 8.96
CA LYS A 109 -5.95 1.74 8.81
C LYS A 109 -5.52 3.08 9.38
N PRO A 110 -5.91 4.20 8.74
CA PRO A 110 -5.43 5.52 9.12
C PRO A 110 -5.87 5.91 10.55
N ASP A 111 -7.03 5.46 11.00
CA ASP A 111 -7.62 5.76 12.30
C ASP A 111 -7.10 4.88 13.46
N THR A 112 -6.23 3.90 13.17
CA THR A 112 -5.74 2.94 14.17
C THR A 112 -4.39 3.38 14.74
N GLU A 113 -4.23 3.30 16.07
CA GLU A 113 -2.93 3.51 16.70
C GLU A 113 -1.91 2.51 16.17
N TYR A 114 -0.71 3.00 15.85
CA TYR A 114 0.33 2.18 15.25
C TYR A 114 1.69 2.40 15.90
N THR A 115 2.34 1.27 16.21
CA THR A 115 3.74 1.24 16.64
C THR A 115 4.60 0.76 15.50
N PHE A 116 5.43 1.65 14.98
CA PHE A 116 6.50 1.33 14.04
C PHE A 116 7.67 0.71 14.81
N ASP A 117 7.90 -0.58 14.61
CA ASP A 117 9.01 -1.33 15.19
C ASP A 117 10.19 -1.31 14.19
N VAL A 118 11.25 -0.58 14.55
CA VAL A 118 12.45 -0.45 13.73
C VAL A 118 13.20 -1.77 13.60
N ASP A 119 13.23 -2.58 14.66
CA ASP A 119 13.95 -3.84 14.67
C ASP A 119 13.26 -4.88 13.77
N LEU A 120 11.92 -4.89 13.75
CA LEU A 120 11.16 -5.70 12.80
C LEU A 120 11.36 -5.23 11.36
N ALA A 121 11.38 -3.92 11.13
CA ALA A 121 11.49 -3.34 9.79
C ALA A 121 12.83 -3.61 9.08
N VAL A 122 13.92 -3.89 9.84
CA VAL A 122 15.23 -4.26 9.29
C VAL A 122 15.44 -5.75 9.08
N GLN A 123 14.56 -6.61 9.63
CA GLN A 123 14.73 -8.05 9.55
C GLN A 123 14.61 -8.55 8.12
N LYS A 124 15.43 -9.54 7.78
CA LYS A 124 15.42 -10.25 6.48
C LYS A 124 14.85 -11.66 6.66
N ASN A 125 13.65 -11.73 7.21
CA ASN A 125 12.95 -12.98 7.51
C ASN A 125 11.45 -12.82 7.23
N ASN A 126 10.69 -13.90 7.44
CA ASN A 126 9.26 -13.95 7.16
C ASN A 126 8.41 -13.08 8.09
N ASP A 127 8.94 -12.65 9.24
CA ASP A 127 8.22 -11.78 10.18
C ASP A 127 8.14 -10.35 9.64
N ASN A 128 9.11 -9.94 8.82
CA ASN A 128 9.06 -8.65 8.13
C ASN A 128 8.16 -8.73 6.89
N PRO A 129 6.98 -8.06 6.89
CA PRO A 129 6.01 -8.19 5.81
C PRO A 129 6.48 -7.61 4.47
N VAL A 130 7.32 -6.56 4.46
CA VAL A 130 7.84 -6.05 3.17
C VAL A 130 8.85 -7.02 2.58
N TYR A 131 9.74 -7.57 3.42
CA TYR A 131 10.70 -8.59 2.99
C TYR A 131 9.98 -9.82 2.47
N TYR A 132 8.94 -10.28 3.17
CA TYR A 132 8.15 -11.45 2.78
C TYR A 132 7.55 -11.32 1.37
N VAL A 133 6.92 -10.19 1.06
CA VAL A 133 6.31 -9.93 -0.25
C VAL A 133 7.39 -9.75 -1.34
N GLN A 134 8.45 -8.99 -1.05
CA GLN A 134 9.55 -8.79 -2.00
C GLN A 134 10.28 -10.11 -2.31
N TYR A 135 10.45 -10.97 -1.30
CA TYR A 135 11.09 -12.28 -1.45
C TYR A 135 10.26 -13.21 -2.33
N ALA A 136 8.93 -13.21 -2.19
CA ALA A 136 8.05 -13.95 -3.09
C ALA A 136 8.27 -13.54 -4.56
N HIS A 137 8.28 -12.24 -4.85
CA HIS A 137 8.56 -11.72 -6.19
C HIS A 137 9.95 -12.13 -6.69
N ALA A 138 11.00 -11.90 -5.90
CA ALA A 138 12.38 -12.25 -6.27
C ALA A 138 12.57 -13.76 -6.51
N ARG A 139 11.88 -14.61 -5.74
CA ARG A 139 11.90 -16.07 -5.91
C ARG A 139 11.27 -16.47 -7.25
N ILE A 140 10.13 -15.88 -7.60
CA ILE A 140 9.50 -16.13 -8.91
C ILE A 140 10.45 -15.71 -10.05
N CYS A 141 11.02 -14.50 -9.97
CA CYS A 141 11.98 -14.02 -10.97
C CYS A 141 13.18 -14.97 -11.11
N SER A 142 13.66 -15.54 -10.00
CA SER A 142 14.76 -16.52 -10.02
C SER A 142 14.37 -17.82 -10.72
N VAL A 143 13.14 -18.31 -10.53
CA VAL A 143 12.61 -19.51 -11.22
C VAL A 143 12.47 -19.25 -12.73
N LEU A 144 11.91 -18.10 -13.11
CA LEU A 144 11.78 -17.71 -14.52
C LEU A 144 13.16 -17.57 -15.19
N ALA A 145 14.13 -16.98 -14.49
CA ALA A 145 15.50 -16.89 -14.98
C ALA A 145 16.17 -18.27 -15.12
N ALA A 146 15.91 -19.20 -14.20
CA ALA A 146 16.44 -20.56 -14.26
C ALA A 146 15.82 -21.40 -15.39
N TRP A 147 14.57 -21.13 -15.76
CA TRP A 147 13.94 -21.72 -16.94
C TRP A 147 14.63 -21.27 -18.24
N GLY A 148 15.06 -20.00 -18.31
CA GLY A 148 15.84 -19.48 -19.42
C GLY A 148 15.06 -19.21 -20.72
N GLY A 149 13.72 -19.33 -20.69
CA GLY A 149 12.83 -18.97 -21.81
C GLY A 149 12.32 -17.53 -21.73
N ASP A 150 11.49 -17.15 -22.70
CA ASP A 150 10.83 -15.85 -22.73
C ASP A 150 9.43 -15.92 -22.11
N ALA A 151 9.21 -15.17 -21.04
CA ALA A 151 7.92 -15.09 -20.36
C ALA A 151 6.81 -14.52 -21.23
N SER A 152 7.14 -13.77 -22.30
CA SER A 152 6.16 -13.24 -23.26
C SER A 152 5.41 -14.36 -24.01
N GLU A 153 6.05 -15.51 -24.19
CA GLU A 153 5.46 -16.69 -24.85
C GLU A 153 4.47 -17.45 -23.97
N LEU A 154 4.39 -17.13 -22.67
CA LEU A 154 3.53 -17.84 -21.74
C LEU A 154 2.06 -17.44 -21.85
N GLY A 155 1.75 -16.31 -22.50
CA GLY A 155 0.39 -15.76 -22.61
C GLY A 155 -0.60 -16.65 -23.36
N GLU A 156 -0.12 -17.51 -24.27
CA GLU A 156 -0.96 -18.44 -25.06
C GLU A 156 -0.89 -19.89 -24.57
N THR A 157 -0.33 -20.11 -23.37
CA THR A 157 -0.16 -21.46 -22.82
C THR A 157 -1.50 -22.10 -22.46
N ASP A 158 -1.65 -23.40 -22.77
CA ASP A 158 -2.76 -24.19 -22.25
C ASP A 158 -2.64 -24.34 -20.72
N LEU A 159 -3.63 -23.80 -20.01
CA LEU A 159 -3.71 -23.80 -18.56
C LEU A 159 -4.46 -25.00 -18.00
N SER A 160 -4.98 -25.90 -18.86
CA SER A 160 -5.68 -27.13 -18.43
C SER A 160 -4.90 -27.98 -17.41
N PRO A 161 -3.55 -28.01 -17.39
CA PRO A 161 -2.81 -28.75 -16.36
C PRO A 161 -2.84 -28.14 -14.95
N LEU A 162 -3.38 -26.93 -14.78
CA LEU A 162 -3.50 -26.25 -13.47
C LEU A 162 -4.75 -26.71 -12.71
N ASP A 163 -4.89 -28.01 -12.47
CA ASP A 163 -6.09 -28.62 -11.88
C ASP A 163 -6.00 -28.86 -10.36
N SER A 164 -4.83 -28.66 -9.75
CA SER A 164 -4.64 -28.94 -8.34
C SER A 164 -5.31 -27.91 -7.42
N PRO A 165 -5.66 -28.30 -6.17
CA PRO A 165 -6.21 -27.36 -5.19
C PRO A 165 -5.30 -26.15 -4.93
N ALA A 166 -3.98 -26.33 -4.95
CA ALA A 166 -3.02 -25.26 -4.70
C ALA A 166 -2.96 -24.28 -5.88
N ALA A 167 -2.94 -24.79 -7.12
CA ALA A 167 -2.99 -23.97 -8.33
C ALA A 167 -4.28 -23.15 -8.42
N GLN A 168 -5.43 -23.79 -8.16
CA GLN A 168 -6.74 -23.16 -8.15
C GLN A 168 -6.85 -22.06 -7.09
N THR A 169 -6.30 -22.29 -5.90
CA THR A 169 -6.27 -21.27 -4.83
C THR A 169 -5.46 -20.04 -5.26
N LEU A 170 -4.30 -20.23 -5.89
CA LEU A 170 -3.48 -19.12 -6.40
C LEU A 170 -4.18 -18.36 -7.54
N MET A 171 -4.81 -19.07 -8.48
CA MET A 171 -5.59 -18.44 -9.56
C MET A 171 -6.74 -17.59 -9.01
N LEU A 172 -7.48 -18.09 -8.01
CA LEU A 172 -8.54 -17.32 -7.36
C LEU A 172 -7.99 -16.11 -6.59
N ALA A 173 -6.81 -16.21 -5.97
CA ALA A 173 -6.15 -15.08 -5.33
C ALA A 173 -5.76 -13.99 -6.35
N LEU A 174 -5.25 -14.38 -7.52
CA LEU A 174 -4.93 -13.44 -8.61
C LEU A 174 -6.19 -12.75 -9.16
N ALA A 175 -7.27 -13.51 -9.36
CA ALA A 175 -8.53 -12.98 -9.90
C ALA A 175 -9.16 -11.87 -9.04
N LYS A 176 -8.88 -11.85 -7.73
CA LYS A 176 -9.36 -10.82 -6.80
C LYS A 176 -8.67 -9.46 -6.97
N TYR A 177 -7.52 -9.39 -7.65
CA TYR A 177 -6.71 -8.17 -7.70
C TYR A 177 -7.46 -6.93 -8.24
N PRO A 178 -8.17 -6.99 -9.39
CA PRO A 178 -8.78 -5.79 -9.97
C PRO A 178 -9.89 -5.21 -9.09
N GLU A 179 -10.73 -6.08 -8.51
CA GLU A 179 -11.82 -5.66 -7.62
C GLU A 179 -11.26 -5.09 -6.31
N MET A 180 -10.28 -5.77 -5.70
CA MET A 180 -9.61 -5.28 -4.49
C MET A 180 -8.97 -3.90 -4.72
N LEU A 181 -8.23 -3.72 -5.82
CA LEU A 181 -7.58 -2.44 -6.11
C LEU A 181 -8.61 -1.32 -6.36
N THR A 182 -9.72 -1.65 -7.03
CA THR A 182 -10.81 -0.71 -7.27
C THR A 182 -11.44 -0.25 -5.96
N ALA A 183 -11.76 -1.19 -5.05
CA ALA A 183 -12.32 -0.88 -3.74
C ALA A 183 -11.33 -0.04 -2.90
N ALA A 184 -10.06 -0.44 -2.83
CA ALA A 184 -9.01 0.29 -2.12
C ALA A 184 -8.87 1.74 -2.61
N ALA A 185 -8.98 1.97 -3.93
CA ALA A 185 -8.93 3.31 -4.51
C ALA A 185 -10.19 4.14 -4.20
N GLN A 186 -11.38 3.54 -4.23
CA GLN A 186 -12.65 4.20 -3.92
C GLN A 186 -12.71 4.66 -2.46
N ASP A 187 -12.25 3.79 -1.55
CA ASP A 187 -12.33 3.99 -0.10
C ASP A 187 -11.11 4.73 0.48
N ASN A 188 -10.12 5.06 -0.35
CA ASN A 188 -8.81 5.58 0.08
C ASN A 188 -8.15 4.65 1.12
N ALA A 189 -8.19 3.35 0.88
CA ALA A 189 -7.75 2.28 1.77
C ALA A 189 -6.50 1.56 1.23
N PRO A 190 -5.32 2.22 1.15
CA PRO A 190 -4.11 1.59 0.61
C PRO A 190 -3.61 0.40 1.45
N HIS A 191 -4.07 0.27 2.69
CA HIS A 191 -3.78 -0.90 3.55
C HIS A 191 -4.33 -2.20 2.97
N ASP A 192 -5.45 -2.16 2.25
CA ASP A 192 -6.02 -3.35 1.63
C ASP A 192 -5.09 -3.93 0.56
N VAL A 193 -4.35 -3.08 -0.15
CA VAL A 193 -3.32 -3.52 -1.11
C VAL A 193 -2.19 -4.25 -0.37
N THR A 194 -1.77 -3.75 0.80
CA THR A 194 -0.72 -4.43 1.59
C THR A 194 -1.18 -5.79 2.12
N PHE A 195 -2.45 -5.91 2.55
CA PHE A 195 -3.02 -7.17 3.02
C PHE A 195 -3.13 -8.17 1.89
N TYR A 196 -3.67 -7.74 0.75
CA TYR A 196 -3.75 -8.54 -0.47
C TYR A 196 -2.38 -9.07 -0.89
N LEU A 197 -1.34 -8.23 -0.91
CA LEU A 197 0.00 -8.65 -1.34
C LEU A 197 0.62 -9.67 -0.39
N ARG A 198 0.40 -9.54 0.92
CA ARG A 198 0.85 -10.54 1.91
C ARG A 198 0.13 -11.87 1.72
N ASP A 199 -1.18 -11.85 1.51
CA ASP A 199 -1.98 -13.05 1.29
C ASP A 199 -1.64 -13.72 -0.04
N LEU A 200 -1.38 -12.94 -1.09
CA LEU A 200 -0.92 -13.45 -2.38
C LEU A 200 0.47 -14.10 -2.26
N ALA A 201 1.40 -13.45 -1.57
CA ALA A 201 2.73 -14.01 -1.31
C ALA A 201 2.64 -15.33 -0.52
N ALA A 202 1.78 -15.39 0.50
CA ALA A 202 1.54 -16.61 1.27
C ALA A 202 0.95 -17.73 0.41
N THR A 203 -0.05 -17.40 -0.41
CA THR A 203 -0.68 -18.35 -1.33
C THR A 203 0.33 -18.88 -2.35
N TYR A 204 1.19 -18.02 -2.89
CA TYR A 204 2.29 -18.42 -3.77
C TYR A 204 3.27 -19.35 -3.06
N HIS A 205 3.67 -19.07 -1.82
CA HIS A 205 4.57 -19.95 -1.08
C HIS A 205 3.98 -21.34 -0.87
N SER A 206 2.69 -21.41 -0.47
CA SER A 206 1.99 -22.70 -0.37
C SER A 206 1.92 -23.44 -1.70
N TYR A 207 1.68 -22.73 -2.81
CA TYR A 207 1.70 -23.31 -4.15
C TYR A 207 3.08 -23.85 -4.52
N TYR A 208 4.13 -23.06 -4.32
CA TYR A 208 5.51 -23.43 -4.63
C TYR A 208 5.98 -24.65 -3.83
N ASP A 209 5.59 -24.75 -2.56
CA ASP A 209 5.97 -25.88 -1.70
C ASP A 209 5.22 -27.17 -2.09
N ALA A 210 4.00 -27.04 -2.60
CA ALA A 210 3.18 -28.17 -3.06
C ALA A 210 3.57 -28.65 -4.46
N GLU A 211 3.95 -27.74 -5.36
CA GLU A 211 4.18 -28.05 -6.78
C GLU A 211 5.54 -27.60 -7.29
N ARG A 212 6.32 -28.58 -7.78
CA ARG A 212 7.55 -28.28 -8.50
C ARG A 212 7.22 -27.63 -9.85
N ILE A 213 7.71 -26.41 -10.05
CA ILE A 213 7.46 -25.64 -11.28
C ILE A 213 8.26 -26.21 -12.47
N LEU A 214 9.58 -26.35 -12.32
CA LEU A 214 10.46 -26.84 -13.37
C LEU A 214 10.48 -28.37 -13.38
N VAL A 215 9.67 -28.94 -14.28
CA VAL A 215 9.48 -30.39 -14.50
C VAL A 215 9.74 -30.76 -15.97
N ASP A 216 9.89 -32.05 -16.24
CA ASP A 216 10.24 -32.55 -17.58
C ASP A 216 9.06 -32.46 -18.57
N ASP A 217 7.82 -32.56 -18.09
CA ASP A 217 6.63 -32.39 -18.93
C ASP A 217 6.47 -30.93 -19.34
N GLU A 218 6.62 -30.64 -20.63
CA GLU A 218 6.58 -29.28 -21.18
C GLU A 218 5.22 -28.60 -20.99
N ALA A 219 4.11 -29.33 -21.12
CA ALA A 219 2.77 -28.75 -20.99
C ALA A 219 2.53 -28.30 -19.54
N ILE A 220 2.84 -29.18 -18.58
CA ILE A 220 2.74 -28.85 -17.15
C ILE A 220 3.71 -27.72 -16.80
N LYS A 221 4.97 -27.82 -17.20
CA LYS A 221 5.99 -26.79 -16.90
C LYS A 221 5.55 -25.42 -17.41
N ARG A 222 5.11 -25.31 -18.68
CA ARG A 222 4.65 -24.02 -19.24
C ARG A 222 3.45 -23.48 -18.48
N ALA A 223 2.45 -24.33 -18.17
CA ALA A 223 1.26 -23.90 -17.43
C ALA A 223 1.63 -23.34 -16.04
N ARG A 224 2.52 -24.03 -15.31
CA ARG A 224 3.02 -23.57 -14.01
C ARG A 224 3.85 -22.29 -14.11
N LEU A 225 4.69 -22.17 -15.13
CA LEU A 225 5.46 -20.95 -15.42
C LEU A 225 4.53 -19.76 -15.69
N ALA A 226 3.46 -19.97 -16.47
CA ALA A 226 2.46 -18.93 -16.75
C ALA A 226 1.79 -18.44 -15.46
N LEU A 227 1.40 -19.34 -14.56
CA LEU A 227 0.79 -18.99 -13.28
C LEU A 227 1.72 -18.16 -12.38
N ILE A 228 2.99 -18.57 -12.24
CA ILE A 228 3.93 -17.79 -11.42
C ILE A 228 4.31 -16.48 -12.11
N ALA A 229 4.40 -16.41 -13.43
CA ALA A 229 4.66 -15.18 -14.17
C ALA A 229 3.54 -14.15 -13.95
N ALA A 230 2.27 -14.58 -14.01
CA ALA A 230 1.12 -13.75 -13.66
C ALA A 230 1.19 -13.28 -12.20
N THR A 231 1.62 -14.16 -11.29
CA THR A 231 1.82 -13.81 -9.87
C THR A 231 2.90 -12.74 -9.69
N ALA A 232 4.03 -12.86 -10.39
CA ALA A 232 5.10 -11.86 -10.36
C ALA A 232 4.58 -10.50 -10.83
N GLN A 233 3.82 -10.47 -11.93
CA GLN A 233 3.25 -9.25 -12.47
C GLN A 233 2.30 -8.56 -11.48
N VAL A 234 1.43 -9.32 -10.80
CA VAL A 234 0.49 -8.75 -9.82
C VAL A 234 1.23 -8.25 -8.58
N LEU A 235 2.22 -8.99 -8.07
CA LEU A 235 3.06 -8.55 -6.96
C LEU A 235 3.80 -7.25 -7.32
N HIS A 236 4.40 -7.19 -8.51
CA HIS A 236 5.08 -6.00 -9.02
C HIS A 236 4.13 -4.80 -9.08
N ASN A 237 2.95 -4.96 -9.67
CA ASN A 237 1.97 -3.90 -9.83
C ASN A 237 1.48 -3.36 -8.47
N GLY A 238 1.15 -4.25 -7.53
CA GLY A 238 0.71 -3.83 -6.20
C GLY A 238 1.82 -3.12 -5.41
N LEU A 239 3.05 -3.63 -5.45
CA LEU A 239 4.20 -2.96 -4.82
C LEU A 239 4.45 -1.57 -5.43
N ALA A 240 4.35 -1.45 -6.76
CA ALA A 240 4.51 -0.17 -7.47
C ALA A 240 3.46 0.86 -7.06
N VAL A 241 2.18 0.46 -6.89
CA VAL A 241 1.10 1.34 -6.40
C VAL A 241 1.42 1.87 -4.99
N LEU A 242 2.03 1.05 -4.13
CA LEU A 242 2.47 1.44 -2.79
C LEU A 242 3.76 2.28 -2.79
N GLY A 243 4.41 2.44 -3.95
CA GLY A 243 5.72 3.06 -4.07
C GLY A 243 6.85 2.23 -3.42
N VAL A 244 6.68 0.91 -3.36
CA VAL A 244 7.64 -0.05 -2.80
C VAL A 244 8.31 -0.78 -3.97
N SER A 245 9.61 -1.05 -3.88
CA SER A 245 10.31 -1.77 -4.94
C SER A 245 9.91 -3.26 -5.01
N ALA A 246 9.95 -3.83 -6.22
CA ALA A 246 9.75 -5.25 -6.49
C ALA A 246 11.06 -5.84 -7.03
N PRO A 247 11.99 -6.27 -6.17
CA PRO A 247 13.32 -6.69 -6.60
C PRO A 247 13.26 -8.01 -7.39
N ASN A 248 14.06 -8.11 -8.45
CA ASN A 248 14.20 -9.35 -9.22
C ASN A 248 15.07 -10.39 -8.51
N ARG A 249 15.84 -9.96 -7.50
CA ARG A 249 16.77 -10.78 -6.68
C ARG A 249 16.89 -10.17 -5.28
N MET A 250 16.98 -11.00 -4.24
CA MET A 250 17.16 -10.59 -2.84
C MET A 250 18.19 -11.47 -2.13
#